data_AF-D3B2C6-F1
#
_entry.id   AF-D3B2C6-F1
#
_cell.length_a   1.000
_cell.length_b   1.000
_cell.length_c   1.000
_cell.angle_alpha   90.00
_cell.angle_beta   90.00
_cell.angle_gamma   90.00
#
_symmetry.space_group_name_H-M   'P 1'
#
loop_
_entity.id
_entity.type
_entity.pdbx_description
1 polymer ?
#
loop_
_entity_poly.entity_id
_entity_poly.type
_entity_poly.pdbx_seq_one_letter_code
_entity_poly.pdbx_strand_id
1 'polypeptide(L)'
;MFKIKSLLFASLLVVGCLVIKGSSADSGCKLLSEGNYYDFSALANQDSWSILGSDNFYYYFNICAASAKCAVTGTNSAVCQYYRPYTLTFNLGVANQTISPLDNGVQGGSIKYYDGDVCPNGTVRSTEIMMLCGTGNTQVLSVEGVSYCQYLIKMSSPLACPITKPTTASTTGGSGAFSTTGGSTTDQNIITTTGSITNKGVSTTGTIGTSSGRISTSGGIYSNQ
;
A
#
# COMPACT_ATOMS: atom_id res chain seq x y z
N MET A 1 0.13 -0.71 73.78
CA MET A 1 -0.70 0.24 72.99
C MET A 1 -0.18 0.28 71.56
N PHE A 2 -0.91 -0.26 70.58
CA PHE A 2 -0.82 0.18 69.18
C PHE A 2 -2.20 0.00 68.53
N LYS A 3 -2.64 0.97 67.73
CA LYS A 3 -4.06 1.11 67.34
C LYS A 3 -4.42 0.26 66.12
N ILE A 4 -5.56 -0.41 66.20
CA ILE A 4 -6.33 -0.83 65.02
C ILE A 4 -7.02 0.40 64.44
N LYS A 5 -6.92 0.61 63.12
CA LYS A 5 -7.92 1.37 62.35
C LYS A 5 -8.22 0.61 61.06
N SER A 6 -9.45 0.12 60.97
CA SER A 6 -10.07 -0.35 59.74
C SER A 6 -10.29 0.81 58.77
N LEU A 7 -10.14 0.56 57.48
CA LEU A 7 -10.81 1.29 56.41
C LEU A 7 -10.90 0.39 55.18
N LEU A 8 -12.14 0.01 54.82
CA LEU A 8 -12.47 -0.61 53.55
C LEU A 8 -12.31 0.41 52.41
N PHE A 9 -12.09 -0.01 51.17
CA PHE A 9 -13.10 0.12 50.11
C PHE A 9 -12.69 -0.62 48.82
N ALA A 10 -13.71 -1.04 48.09
CA ALA A 10 -13.65 -1.96 46.96
C ALA A 10 -13.01 -1.40 45.68
N SER A 11 -12.58 -2.34 44.82
CA SER A 11 -12.80 -2.33 43.36
C SER A 11 -12.55 -1.04 42.58
N LEU A 12 -11.45 -1.02 41.81
CA LEU A 12 -11.60 -1.12 40.35
C LEU A 12 -10.32 -1.66 39.70
N LEU A 13 -10.30 -2.95 39.34
CA LEU A 13 -9.38 -3.42 38.30
C LEU A 13 -9.91 -2.86 36.98
N VAL A 14 -9.47 -1.64 36.65
CA VAL A 14 -9.60 -1.10 35.29
C VAL A 14 -8.70 -1.96 34.42
N VAL A 15 -9.24 -3.09 33.96
CA VAL A 15 -8.77 -3.75 32.75
C VAL A 15 -9.10 -2.80 31.62
N GLY A 16 -8.24 -1.79 31.49
CA GLY A 16 -8.10 -1.03 30.28
C GLY A 16 -7.71 -2.03 29.22
N CYS A 17 -8.71 -2.54 28.51
CA CYS A 17 -8.52 -3.21 27.25
C CYS A 17 -7.95 -2.13 26.33
N LEU A 18 -6.62 -1.96 26.39
CA LEU A 18 -5.90 -1.12 25.46
C LEU A 18 -6.16 -1.78 24.12
N VAL A 19 -7.12 -1.23 23.38
CA VAL A 19 -7.35 -1.58 22.00
C VAL A 19 -6.13 -1.07 21.26
N ILE A 20 -5.07 -1.89 21.30
CA ILE A 20 -3.91 -1.75 20.44
C ILE A 20 -4.49 -1.82 19.04
N LYS A 21 -4.64 -0.65 18.41
CA LYS A 21 -4.90 -0.53 16.98
C LYS A 21 -3.67 -1.10 16.28
N GLY A 22 -3.67 -2.42 16.15
CA GLY A 22 -2.58 -3.22 15.63
C GLY A 22 -2.40 -2.91 14.15
N SER A 23 -1.64 -1.86 13.88
CA SER A 23 -1.16 -1.54 12.54
C SER A 23 -0.13 -2.59 12.18
N SER A 24 -0.58 -3.70 11.60
CA SER A 24 0.30 -4.74 11.10
C SER A 24 0.93 -4.26 9.80
N ALA A 25 2.12 -3.66 9.94
CA ALA A 25 3.06 -3.40 8.86
C ALA A 25 3.55 -4.76 8.32
N ASP A 26 3.04 -5.19 7.15
CA ASP A 26 3.52 -6.41 6.52
C ASP A 26 4.76 -6.11 5.67
N SER A 27 5.75 -7.00 5.72
CA SER A 27 7.02 -6.88 5.00
C SER A 27 6.88 -6.99 3.47
N GLY A 28 5.67 -7.20 2.97
CA GLY A 28 5.31 -7.36 1.55
C GLY A 28 4.70 -6.13 0.87
N CYS A 29 5.13 -4.91 1.21
CA CYS A 29 4.64 -3.64 0.61
C CYS A 29 3.16 -3.31 0.91
N LYS A 30 2.61 -3.85 2.01
CA LYS A 30 1.18 -3.83 2.31
C LYS A 30 0.91 -3.28 3.70
N LEU A 31 -0.25 -2.64 3.85
CA LEU A 31 -0.69 -2.06 5.11
C LEU A 31 -2.14 -2.43 5.38
N LEU A 32 -2.42 -2.95 6.57
CA LEU A 32 -3.75 -3.05 7.13
C LEU A 32 -3.88 -2.04 8.27
N SER A 33 -4.75 -1.03 8.10
CA SER A 33 -4.95 0.04 9.08
C SER A 33 -6.44 0.37 9.22
N GLU A 34 -6.96 0.22 10.44
CA GLU A 34 -8.35 0.58 10.79
C GLU A 34 -9.43 -0.04 9.87
N GLY A 35 -9.17 -1.23 9.33
CA GLY A 35 -10.05 -1.93 8.38
C GLY A 35 -9.81 -1.59 6.91
N ASN A 36 -9.02 -0.56 6.61
CA ASN A 36 -8.54 -0.24 5.27
C ASN A 36 -7.32 -1.09 4.93
N TYR A 37 -7.32 -1.70 3.74
CA TYR A 37 -6.17 -2.43 3.19
C TYR A 37 -5.55 -1.62 2.05
N TYR A 38 -4.22 -1.54 2.03
CA TYR A 38 -3.45 -0.86 1.00
C TYR A 38 -2.37 -1.81 0.48
N ASP A 39 -2.15 -1.79 -0.83
CA ASP A 39 -1.09 -2.55 -1.50
C ASP A 39 -0.31 -1.61 -2.40
N PHE A 40 0.86 -1.16 -1.92
CA PHE A 40 1.66 -0.19 -2.65
C PHE A 40 2.56 -0.85 -3.71
N SER A 41 2.49 -2.18 -3.90
CA SER A 41 3.37 -2.93 -4.82
C SER A 41 3.24 -2.45 -6.27
N ALA A 42 2.04 -2.03 -6.68
CA ALA A 42 1.77 -1.51 -8.02
C ALA A 42 2.39 -0.12 -8.29
N LEU A 43 2.99 0.52 -7.29
CA LEU A 43 3.74 1.79 -7.43
C LEU A 43 5.24 1.59 -7.66
N ALA A 44 5.74 0.34 -7.63
CA ALA A 44 7.09 0.02 -8.05
C ALA A 44 7.27 0.36 -9.53
N ASN A 45 8.19 1.27 -9.83
CA ASN A 45 8.46 1.78 -11.17
C ASN A 45 9.77 1.18 -11.71
N GLN A 46 9.73 0.63 -12.93
CA GLN A 46 10.89 0.02 -13.59
C GLN A 46 12.01 1.03 -13.85
N ASP A 47 11.67 2.26 -14.22
CA ASP A 47 12.62 3.34 -14.50
C ASP A 47 12.96 4.19 -13.27
N SER A 48 12.36 3.90 -12.11
CA SER A 48 12.39 4.72 -10.88
C SER A 48 11.60 6.03 -10.99
N TRP A 49 11.05 6.47 -9.86
CA TRP A 49 10.49 7.81 -9.69
C TRP A 49 11.62 8.84 -9.55
N SER A 50 11.33 10.11 -9.85
CA SER A 50 12.30 11.19 -9.68
C SER A 50 11.65 12.54 -9.39
N ILE A 51 12.38 13.42 -8.71
CA ILE A 51 12.02 14.82 -8.47
C ILE A 51 13.29 15.66 -8.31
N LEU A 52 13.25 16.92 -8.77
CA LEU A 52 14.28 17.92 -8.52
C LEU A 52 13.92 18.68 -7.23
N GLY A 53 14.78 18.62 -6.22
CA GLY A 53 14.61 19.37 -4.98
C GLY A 53 14.95 20.86 -5.14
N SER A 54 14.45 21.68 -4.23
CA SER A 54 14.76 23.11 -4.14
C SER A 54 16.23 23.40 -3.76
N ASP A 55 16.92 22.38 -3.26
CA ASP A 55 18.37 22.33 -3.01
C ASP A 55 19.21 22.06 -4.28
N ASN A 56 18.57 21.90 -5.44
CA ASN A 56 19.16 21.53 -6.73
C ASN A 56 19.72 20.09 -6.80
N PHE A 57 19.34 19.22 -5.88
CA PHE A 57 19.62 17.78 -5.99
C PHE A 57 18.51 17.07 -6.76
N TYR A 58 18.89 16.16 -7.66
CA TYR A 58 17.97 15.20 -8.25
C TYR A 58 17.82 14.01 -7.31
N TYR A 59 16.61 13.79 -6.83
CA TYR A 59 16.24 12.64 -6.03
C TYR A 59 15.65 11.58 -6.95
N TYR A 60 16.16 10.35 -6.88
CA TYR A 60 15.57 9.18 -7.52
C TYR A 60 15.16 8.18 -6.46
N PHE A 61 14.03 7.52 -6.67
CA PHE A 61 13.50 6.57 -5.70
C PHE A 61 12.60 5.52 -6.33
N ASN A 62 12.29 4.48 -5.55
CA ASN A 62 11.27 3.52 -5.90
C ASN A 62 10.32 3.25 -4.73
N ILE A 63 9.21 2.56 -4.98
CA ILE A 63 8.27 2.12 -3.95
C ILE A 63 8.47 0.61 -3.72
N CYS A 64 8.83 0.24 -2.49
CA CYS A 64 9.11 -1.12 -2.01
C CYS A 64 10.15 -1.93 -2.81
N ALA A 65 11.03 -1.26 -3.53
CA ALA A 65 12.03 -1.87 -4.39
C ALA A 65 13.30 -1.01 -4.43
N ALA A 66 14.39 -1.58 -4.94
CA ALA A 66 15.56 -0.79 -5.31
C ALA A 66 15.21 0.15 -6.49
N SER A 67 15.87 1.30 -6.55
CA SER A 67 15.80 2.24 -7.66
C SER A 67 16.86 1.90 -8.69
N ALA A 68 16.46 1.63 -9.94
CA ALA A 68 17.37 1.37 -11.05
C ALA A 68 18.33 2.54 -11.30
N LYS A 69 17.92 3.78 -10.97
CA LYS A 69 18.78 4.97 -11.06
C LYS A 69 19.73 5.13 -9.86
N CYS A 70 19.57 4.34 -8.80
CA CYS A 70 20.41 4.40 -7.59
C CYS A 70 21.48 3.30 -7.50
N ALA A 71 21.65 2.47 -8.53
CA ALA A 71 22.60 1.35 -8.51
C ALA A 71 24.06 1.77 -8.19
N VAL A 72 24.45 3.01 -8.54
CA VAL A 72 25.80 3.56 -8.24
C VAL A 72 26.01 3.92 -6.76
N THR A 73 24.94 4.16 -5.99
CA THR A 73 24.99 4.38 -4.53
C THR A 73 24.73 3.09 -3.73
N GLY A 74 24.51 1.97 -4.41
CA GLY A 74 24.32 0.65 -3.82
C GLY A 74 23.25 -0.16 -4.56
N THR A 75 23.49 -1.46 -4.74
CA THR A 75 22.60 -2.35 -5.51
C THR A 75 21.19 -2.49 -4.90
N ASN A 76 21.03 -2.28 -3.60
CA ASN A 76 19.74 -2.27 -2.91
C ASN A 76 19.26 -0.85 -2.52
N SER A 77 19.85 0.22 -3.05
CA SER A 77 19.44 1.59 -2.74
C SER A 77 18.04 1.87 -3.30
N ALA A 78 17.07 2.13 -2.42
CA ALA A 78 15.69 2.45 -2.77
C ALA A 78 15.52 3.95 -3.06
N VAL A 79 16.33 4.80 -2.42
CA VAL A 79 16.34 6.25 -2.58
C VAL A 79 17.78 6.75 -2.65
N CYS A 80 18.06 7.66 -3.57
CA CYS A 80 19.36 8.34 -3.67
C CYS A 80 19.21 9.79 -4.16
N GLN A 81 20.20 10.64 -3.88
CA GLN A 81 20.30 11.99 -4.44
C GLN A 81 21.59 12.23 -5.21
N TYR A 82 21.52 13.11 -6.21
CA TYR A 82 22.64 13.54 -7.05
C TYR A 82 22.70 15.06 -7.20
N TYR A 83 23.88 15.64 -6.95
CA TYR A 83 24.18 17.00 -7.39
C TYR A 83 24.67 16.98 -8.84
N ARG A 84 24.15 17.80 -9.75
CA ARG A 84 24.68 17.84 -11.13
C ARG A 84 26.08 18.47 -11.16
N PRO A 85 27.04 17.94 -11.96
CA PRO A 85 26.91 16.83 -12.92
C PRO A 85 27.32 15.46 -12.33
N TYR A 86 26.55 14.94 -11.37
CA TYR A 86 26.79 13.68 -10.63
C TYR A 86 28.10 13.68 -9.80
N THR A 87 28.57 14.87 -9.39
CA THR A 87 29.82 15.02 -8.60
C THR A 87 29.67 14.62 -7.14
N LEU A 88 28.44 14.67 -6.60
CA LEU A 88 28.11 14.22 -5.26
C LEU A 88 26.87 13.33 -5.34
N THR A 89 26.99 12.12 -4.78
CA THR A 89 25.95 11.08 -4.83
C THR A 89 25.78 10.52 -3.43
N PHE A 90 24.55 10.40 -2.93
CA PHE A 90 24.30 9.80 -1.61
C PHE A 90 23.15 8.79 -1.66
N ASN A 91 23.34 7.65 -1.01
CA ASN A 91 22.27 6.71 -0.67
C ASN A 91 21.44 7.32 0.47
N LEU A 92 20.11 7.41 0.29
CA LEU A 92 19.18 7.97 1.28
C LEU A 92 18.28 6.92 1.92
N GLY A 93 18.49 5.65 1.57
CA GLY A 93 17.81 4.51 2.16
C GLY A 93 17.85 3.29 1.23
N VAL A 94 18.04 2.11 1.78
CA VAL A 94 17.96 0.83 1.05
C VAL A 94 16.54 0.28 1.07
N ALA A 95 16.23 -0.69 0.20
CA ALA A 95 14.92 -1.34 0.13
C ALA A 95 14.69 -2.30 1.30
N ASN A 96 14.51 -1.74 2.50
CA ASN A 96 14.23 -2.43 3.76
C ASN A 96 13.05 -1.81 4.52
N GLN A 97 12.08 -1.27 3.76
CA GLN A 97 11.08 -0.34 4.27
C GLN A 97 10.19 -0.89 5.40
N THR A 98 9.89 -0.02 6.36
CA THR A 98 8.71 -0.16 7.23
C THR A 98 7.56 0.65 6.66
N ILE A 99 6.33 0.16 6.83
CA ILE A 99 5.12 0.82 6.34
C ILE A 99 4.15 1.06 7.49
N SER A 100 3.73 2.31 7.70
CA SER A 100 2.79 2.67 8.76
C SER A 100 1.60 3.48 8.21
N PRO A 101 0.50 3.62 8.97
CA PRO A 101 -0.54 4.59 8.65
C PRO A 101 0.02 6.01 8.63
N LEU A 102 -0.67 6.91 7.95
CA LEU A 102 -0.46 8.35 8.10
C LEU A 102 -1.22 8.86 9.33
N ASP A 103 -0.71 9.94 9.93
CA ASP A 103 -1.33 10.58 11.08
C ASP A 103 -2.72 11.16 10.76
N ASN A 104 -3.51 11.39 11.81
CA ASN A 104 -4.81 12.09 11.77
C ASN A 104 -5.87 11.46 10.83
N GLY A 105 -5.73 10.17 10.49
CA GLY A 105 -6.69 9.45 9.64
C GLY A 105 -6.61 9.81 8.16
N VAL A 106 -5.51 10.42 7.71
CA VAL A 106 -5.26 10.67 6.29
C VAL A 106 -5.14 9.33 5.55
N GLN A 107 -5.90 9.15 4.46
CA GLN A 107 -5.88 7.92 3.68
C GLN A 107 -4.56 7.77 2.91
N GLY A 108 -3.92 6.62 3.06
CA GLY A 108 -2.59 6.37 2.52
C GLY A 108 -1.68 5.60 3.48
N GLY A 109 -0.38 5.77 3.30
CA GLY A 109 0.64 5.19 4.18
C GLY A 109 1.96 5.96 4.15
N SER A 110 2.71 5.89 5.24
CA SER A 110 4.11 6.29 5.29
C SER A 110 4.99 5.07 4.99
N ILE A 111 5.90 5.21 4.03
CA ILE A 111 6.87 4.17 3.65
C ILE A 111 8.27 4.71 3.97
N LYS A 112 8.94 4.12 4.96
CA LYS A 112 10.22 4.64 5.47
C LYS A 112 11.38 3.69 5.20
N TYR A 113 12.41 4.21 4.53
CA TYR A 113 13.65 3.52 4.19
C TYR A 113 14.79 3.97 5.11
N TYR A 114 15.66 3.04 5.45
CA TYR A 114 16.75 3.22 6.42
C TYR A 114 18.11 2.86 5.79
N ASP A 115 19.18 2.97 6.57
CA ASP A 115 20.52 2.50 6.21
C ASP A 115 21.10 3.12 4.92
N GLY A 116 20.83 4.43 4.72
CA GLY A 116 21.55 5.26 3.75
C GLY A 116 22.96 5.65 4.24
N ASP A 117 23.63 6.52 3.50
CA ASP A 117 25.00 6.94 3.83
C ASP A 117 25.05 7.72 5.15
N VAL A 118 26.11 7.52 5.93
CA VAL A 118 26.35 8.27 7.16
C VAL A 118 26.68 9.74 6.84
N CYS A 119 26.13 10.66 7.63
CA CYS A 119 26.41 12.09 7.53
C CYS A 119 27.56 12.53 8.45
N PRO A 120 28.18 13.71 8.21
CA PRO A 120 29.28 14.22 9.03
C PRO A 120 29.03 14.27 10.55
N ASN A 121 27.78 14.33 11.00
CA ASN A 121 27.39 14.31 12.42
C ASN A 121 27.15 12.90 12.99
N GLY A 122 27.36 11.84 12.20
CA GLY A 122 27.08 10.45 12.57
C GLY A 122 25.63 9.98 12.33
N THR A 123 24.71 10.84 11.92
CA THR A 123 23.34 10.43 11.57
C THR A 123 23.33 9.65 10.25
N VAL A 124 22.70 8.48 10.25
CA VAL A 124 22.45 7.66 9.05
C VAL A 124 21.32 8.29 8.23
N ARG A 125 21.50 8.45 6.92
CA ARG A 125 20.45 8.99 6.04
C ARG A 125 19.24 8.04 5.99
N SER A 126 18.05 8.62 6.06
CA SER A 126 16.78 7.91 5.93
C SER A 126 15.76 8.75 5.18
N THR A 127 14.87 8.08 4.43
CA THR A 127 13.83 8.74 3.64
C THR A 127 12.47 8.20 4.02
N GLU A 128 11.54 9.10 4.25
CA GLU A 128 10.12 8.82 4.41
C GLU A 128 9.37 9.24 3.15
N ILE A 129 8.52 8.36 2.63
CA ILE A 129 7.61 8.65 1.52
C ILE A 129 6.19 8.62 2.06
N MET A 130 5.55 9.80 2.15
CA MET A 130 4.13 9.93 2.43
C MET A 130 3.34 9.67 1.14
N MET A 131 2.78 8.46 1.04
CA MET A 131 1.88 8.05 -0.03
C MET A 131 0.45 8.48 0.31
N LEU A 132 -0.04 9.53 -0.34
CA LEU A 132 -1.38 10.09 -0.16
C LEU A 132 -2.36 9.49 -1.17
N CYS A 133 -3.51 9.00 -0.68
CA CYS A 133 -4.66 8.72 -1.54
C CYS A 133 -5.05 9.99 -2.30
N GLY A 134 -5.25 9.88 -3.61
CA GLY A 134 -5.62 11.02 -4.46
C GLY A 134 -6.42 10.62 -5.69
N THR A 135 -7.15 11.58 -6.24
CA THR A 135 -7.90 11.42 -7.48
C THR A 135 -7.09 11.94 -8.67
N GLY A 136 -6.93 11.11 -9.70
CA GLY A 136 -6.15 11.45 -10.90
C GLY A 136 -4.92 10.55 -11.09
N ASN A 137 -3.86 11.08 -11.71
CA ASN A 137 -2.65 10.33 -12.02
C ASN A 137 -1.69 10.29 -10.82
N THR A 138 -0.91 9.20 -10.74
CA THR A 138 0.21 9.10 -9.79
C THR A 138 1.25 10.19 -10.06
N GLN A 139 1.60 10.97 -9.04
CA GLN A 139 2.53 12.10 -9.15
C GLN A 139 3.35 12.32 -7.87
N VAL A 140 4.62 12.70 -8.04
CA VAL A 140 5.50 13.15 -6.95
C VAL A 140 5.25 14.65 -6.74
N LEU A 141 4.93 15.04 -5.50
CA LEU A 141 4.48 16.40 -5.16
C LEU A 141 5.65 17.27 -4.67
N SER A 142 6.45 16.78 -3.74
CA SER A 142 7.59 17.50 -3.17
C SER A 142 8.65 16.57 -2.60
N VAL A 143 9.84 17.11 -2.40
CA VAL A 143 10.91 16.54 -1.56
C VAL A 143 11.43 17.64 -0.64
N GLU A 144 11.54 17.33 0.66
CA GLU A 144 11.87 18.27 1.74
C GLU A 144 12.86 17.62 2.71
N GLY A 145 13.94 18.32 3.08
CA GLY A 145 14.83 17.92 4.17
C GLY A 145 14.21 18.33 5.51
N VAL A 146 13.42 17.45 6.13
CA VAL A 146 12.68 17.74 7.38
C VAL A 146 13.56 17.80 8.62
N SER A 147 14.72 17.14 8.57
CA SER A 147 15.80 17.28 9.55
C SER A 147 17.14 16.95 8.89
N TYR A 148 18.24 17.13 9.59
CA TYR A 148 19.56 16.79 9.07
C TYR A 148 19.62 15.30 8.72
N CYS A 149 19.77 15.02 7.42
CA CYS A 149 19.81 13.67 6.85
C CYS A 149 18.52 12.84 7.01
N GLN A 150 17.39 13.52 7.20
CA GLN A 150 16.05 12.93 7.15
C GLN A 150 15.24 13.64 6.06
N TYR A 151 14.82 12.87 5.07
CA TYR A 151 14.16 13.37 3.88
C TYR A 151 12.70 12.93 3.85
N LEU A 152 11.83 13.82 3.43
CA LEU A 152 10.41 13.56 3.23
C LEU A 152 10.05 13.78 1.76
N ILE A 153 9.54 12.74 1.12
CA ILE A 153 8.94 12.80 -0.22
C ILE A 153 7.43 12.69 -0.06
N LYS A 154 6.68 13.60 -0.67
CA LYS A 154 5.21 13.54 -0.73
C LYS A 154 4.80 13.09 -2.12
N MET A 155 3.93 12.09 -2.19
CA MET A 155 3.50 11.49 -3.46
C MET A 155 2.01 11.19 -3.39
N SER A 156 1.27 11.52 -4.44
CA SER A 156 -0.17 11.25 -4.52
C SER A 156 -0.46 10.19 -5.57
N SER A 157 -1.38 9.26 -5.27
CA SER A 157 -1.82 8.23 -6.21
C SER A 157 -3.20 7.68 -5.87
N PRO A 158 -4.01 7.29 -6.86
CA PRO A 158 -5.20 6.46 -6.64
C PRO A 158 -4.84 5.07 -6.07
N LEU A 159 -3.63 4.57 -6.30
CA LEU A 159 -3.15 3.29 -5.76
C LEU A 159 -2.80 3.37 -4.27
N ALA A 160 -2.74 4.58 -3.69
CA ALA A 160 -2.59 4.78 -2.25
C ALA A 160 -3.95 4.91 -1.52
N CYS A 161 -5.07 4.70 -2.22
CA CYS A 161 -6.39 4.70 -1.61
C CYS A 161 -6.77 3.33 -1.02
N PRO A 162 -7.69 3.27 -0.04
CA PRO A 162 -8.16 2.01 0.52
C PRO A 162 -8.73 1.08 -0.54
N ILE A 163 -8.14 -0.10 -0.67
CA ILE A 163 -8.73 -1.20 -1.40
C ILE A 163 -9.88 -1.72 -0.54
N THR A 164 -11.10 -1.70 -1.06
CA THR A 164 -12.21 -2.44 -0.46
C THR A 164 -11.83 -3.91 -0.44
N LYS A 165 -11.56 -4.45 0.75
CA LYS A 165 -11.31 -5.88 0.94
C LYS A 165 -12.42 -6.64 0.22
N PRO A 166 -12.11 -7.67 -0.58
CA PRO A 166 -13.13 -8.55 -1.11
C PRO A 166 -13.78 -9.26 0.08
N THR A 167 -14.88 -8.69 0.56
CA THR A 167 -15.81 -9.36 1.46
C THR A 167 -16.22 -10.63 0.74
N THR A 168 -15.99 -11.79 1.35
CA THR A 168 -16.56 -13.04 0.86
C THR A 168 -18.08 -12.88 0.88
N ALA A 169 -18.64 -12.48 -0.25
CA ALA A 169 -20.06 -12.28 -0.43
C ALA A 169 -20.71 -13.66 -0.51
N SER A 170 -20.91 -14.27 0.65
CA SER A 170 -21.91 -15.32 0.83
C SER A 170 -23.28 -14.69 0.63
N THR A 171 -23.63 -14.43 -0.63
CA THR A 171 -24.96 -13.97 -1.02
C THR A 171 -25.91 -15.15 -0.81
N THR A 172 -26.45 -15.28 0.40
CA THR A 172 -27.55 -16.20 0.70
C THR A 172 -28.84 -15.64 0.09
N GLY A 173 -28.87 -15.58 -1.24
CA GLY A 173 -30.08 -15.34 -2.00
C GLY A 173 -31.01 -16.52 -1.80
N GLY A 174 -32.23 -16.26 -1.31
CA GLY A 174 -33.20 -17.32 -1.06
C GLY A 174 -33.58 -18.07 -2.33
N SER A 175 -33.82 -19.38 -2.17
CA SER A 175 -34.48 -20.27 -3.16
C SER A 175 -33.65 -20.68 -4.38
N GLY A 176 -32.71 -21.62 -4.18
CA GLY A 176 -32.07 -22.39 -5.25
C GLY A 176 -30.57 -22.55 -5.03
N ALA A 177 -30.14 -23.71 -4.52
CA ALA A 177 -28.74 -23.92 -4.12
C ALA A 177 -27.78 -24.06 -5.32
N PHE A 178 -27.21 -22.93 -5.76
CA PHE A 178 -26.02 -22.90 -6.60
C PHE A 178 -24.80 -22.55 -5.73
N SER A 179 -23.88 -23.50 -5.58
CA SER A 179 -22.63 -23.29 -4.84
C SER A 179 -21.49 -23.09 -5.83
N THR A 180 -20.85 -21.92 -5.79
CA THR A 180 -19.67 -21.59 -6.60
C THR A 180 -18.45 -21.43 -5.70
N THR A 181 -17.46 -22.30 -5.88
CA THR A 181 -16.14 -22.13 -5.23
C THR A 181 -15.26 -21.31 -6.15
N GLY A 182 -15.20 -19.99 -5.91
CA GLY A 182 -14.42 -19.07 -6.74
C GLY A 182 -14.41 -17.65 -6.20
N GLY A 183 -13.34 -16.92 -6.46
CA GLY A 183 -13.23 -15.48 -6.20
C GLY A 183 -13.75 -14.67 -7.38
N SER A 184 -14.33 -13.51 -7.10
CA SER A 184 -14.69 -12.51 -8.10
C SER A 184 -13.91 -11.23 -7.82
N THR A 185 -13.21 -10.72 -8.83
CA THR A 185 -12.61 -9.38 -8.79
C THR A 185 -13.32 -8.48 -9.78
N THR A 186 -13.59 -7.25 -9.34
CA THR A 186 -14.17 -6.19 -10.17
C THR A 186 -13.18 -5.05 -10.22
N ASP A 187 -12.68 -4.76 -11.41
CA ASP A 187 -11.88 -3.56 -11.67
C ASP A 187 -12.36 -2.93 -12.99
N GLN A 188 -12.25 -1.61 -13.11
CA GLN A 188 -12.69 -0.75 -14.23
C GLN A 188 -13.29 -1.48 -15.46
N ASN A 189 -14.61 -1.74 -15.42
CA ASN A 189 -15.42 -2.40 -16.47
C ASN A 189 -15.17 -3.90 -16.78
N ILE A 190 -14.25 -4.60 -16.11
CA ILE A 190 -14.01 -6.03 -16.29
C ILE A 190 -14.51 -6.82 -15.07
N ILE A 191 -15.27 -7.89 -15.32
CA ILE A 191 -15.66 -8.89 -14.31
C ILE A 191 -14.83 -10.14 -14.57
N THR A 192 -13.87 -10.42 -13.69
CA THR A 192 -13.04 -11.62 -13.77
C THR A 192 -13.53 -12.64 -12.75
N THR A 193 -14.16 -13.69 -13.24
CA THR A 193 -14.65 -14.81 -12.41
C THR A 193 -13.74 -16.01 -12.59
N THR A 194 -13.09 -16.46 -11.52
CA THR A 194 -12.25 -17.68 -11.54
C THR A 194 -12.87 -18.74 -10.66
N GLY A 195 -13.35 -19.83 -11.25
CA GLY A 195 -13.97 -20.94 -10.51
C GLY A 195 -14.41 -22.10 -11.41
N SER A 196 -14.70 -23.24 -10.79
CA SER A 196 -15.19 -24.44 -11.47
C SER A 196 -16.71 -24.56 -11.32
N ILE A 197 -17.42 -24.77 -12.43
CA ILE A 197 -18.88 -24.94 -12.44
C ILE A 197 -19.21 -26.44 -12.46
N THR A 198 -19.54 -27.03 -11.30
CA THR A 198 -19.83 -28.46 -11.16
C THR A 198 -21.33 -28.74 -10.98
N ASN A 199 -22.14 -28.38 -11.97
CA ASN A 199 -23.32 -29.13 -12.40
C ASN A 199 -23.87 -28.56 -13.72
N LYS A 200 -24.39 -29.45 -14.58
CA LYS A 200 -24.73 -29.27 -16.00
C LYS A 200 -25.13 -27.84 -16.47
N GLY A 201 -24.43 -27.37 -17.51
CA GLY A 201 -24.93 -26.39 -18.48
C GLY A 201 -24.74 -24.91 -18.11
N VAL A 202 -23.80 -24.25 -18.78
CA VAL A 202 -23.83 -22.77 -18.96
C VAL A 202 -24.49 -22.51 -20.35
N SER A 203 -25.04 -21.33 -20.65
CA SER A 203 -25.57 -20.98 -21.99
C SER A 203 -25.07 -19.62 -22.53
N THR A 204 -24.41 -19.61 -23.71
CA THR A 204 -23.91 -18.41 -24.46
C THR A 204 -24.91 -17.94 -25.51
N THR A 205 -25.25 -16.64 -25.52
CA THR A 205 -25.70 -15.94 -26.74
C THR A 205 -25.34 -14.46 -26.70
N GLY A 206 -24.88 -13.91 -27.83
CA GLY A 206 -24.75 -12.46 -28.04
C GLY A 206 -24.23 -12.08 -29.43
N THR A 207 -24.78 -11.01 -30.01
CA THR A 207 -24.25 -10.30 -31.19
C THR A 207 -24.16 -8.81 -30.86
N ILE A 208 -23.03 -8.18 -31.19
CA ILE A 208 -22.67 -6.85 -30.69
C ILE A 208 -22.13 -6.00 -31.85
N GLY A 209 -22.71 -4.80 -32.05
CA GLY A 209 -22.16 -3.75 -32.91
C GLY A 209 -21.23 -2.80 -32.14
N THR A 210 -20.77 -1.71 -32.77
CA THR A 210 -19.93 -0.70 -32.09
C THR A 210 -20.69 -0.01 -30.96
N SER A 211 -20.21 -0.13 -29.72
CA SER A 211 -20.81 0.52 -28.54
C SER A 211 -19.78 1.29 -27.71
N SER A 212 -20.13 2.49 -27.27
CA SER A 212 -19.32 3.33 -26.38
C SER A 212 -19.60 3.05 -24.89
N GLY A 213 -19.85 1.79 -24.51
CA GLY A 213 -20.31 1.40 -23.17
C GLY A 213 -20.00 -0.06 -22.80
N ARG A 214 -20.42 -0.51 -21.62
CA ARG A 214 -20.18 -1.89 -21.15
C ARG A 214 -20.86 -2.92 -22.05
N ILE A 215 -20.11 -3.98 -22.37
CA ILE A 215 -20.56 -5.14 -23.13
C ILE A 215 -20.78 -6.31 -22.17
N SER A 216 -21.85 -7.09 -22.39
CA SER A 216 -22.11 -8.35 -21.69
C SER A 216 -22.37 -9.46 -22.68
N THR A 217 -21.79 -10.64 -22.45
CA THR A 217 -22.08 -11.89 -23.15
C THR A 217 -22.40 -12.96 -22.11
N SER A 218 -23.35 -13.85 -22.39
CA SER A 218 -23.50 -15.09 -21.62
C SER A 218 -22.54 -16.17 -22.15
N GLY A 219 -22.17 -17.19 -21.34
CA GLY A 219 -21.15 -18.24 -21.60
C GLY A 219 -21.74 -19.67 -21.62
N GLY A 220 -21.20 -20.70 -22.32
CA GLY A 220 -22.00 -21.87 -22.79
C GLY A 220 -21.37 -23.28 -22.70
N ILE A 221 -22.19 -24.36 -22.61
CA ILE A 221 -21.75 -25.78 -22.54
C ILE A 221 -22.64 -26.76 -23.32
N TYR A 222 -22.00 -27.63 -24.11
CA TYR A 222 -22.52 -28.92 -24.59
C TYR A 222 -21.78 -30.08 -23.91
N SER A 223 -22.47 -31.21 -23.69
CA SER A 223 -21.84 -32.48 -23.27
C SER A 223 -21.95 -33.50 -24.39
N ASN A 224 -20.82 -34.01 -24.88
CA ASN A 224 -20.81 -35.22 -25.73
C ASN A 224 -21.12 -36.45 -24.87
N GLN A 225 -21.87 -37.39 -25.44
CA GLN A 225 -22.11 -38.73 -24.89
C GLN A 225 -20.91 -39.65 -25.13
#